data_AF-A0A4W5QCX8-F1
#
_entry.id   AF-A0A4W5QCX8-F1
#
_cell.length_a   1.000
_cell.length_b   1.000
_cell.length_c   1.000
_cell.angle_alpha   90.00
_cell.angle_beta   90.00
_cell.angle_gamma   90.00
#
_symmetry.space_group_name_H-M   'P 1'
#
loop_
_entity.id
_entity.type
_entity.pdbx_description
1 polymer ?
#
loop_
_entity_poly.entity_id
_entity_poly.type
_entity_poly.pdbx_seq_one_letter_code
_entity_poly.pdbx_strand_id
1 'polypeptide(L)'
;MRALRLVLLSVALPLLCLPSPSHGASYFGDSFCKITSIQDVSSFHLSLQFKTSRRSGLLLLAAGMQDYLFLELQNGKLQVSINTCLSERILIAMYYQTGLTKPT
;
A
#
# COMPACT_ATOMS: atom_id res chain seq x y z
N MET A 1 41.45 2.06 -25.89
CA MET A 1 40.11 1.45 -26.14
C MET A 1 39.69 0.41 -25.09
N ARG A 2 40.54 -0.55 -24.67
CA ARG A 2 40.18 -1.58 -23.67
C ARG A 2 39.98 -1.04 -22.25
N ALA A 3 40.87 -0.16 -21.78
CA ALA A 3 40.77 0.45 -20.46
C ALA A 3 39.48 1.30 -20.30
N LEU A 4 39.10 2.06 -21.33
CA LEU A 4 37.87 2.85 -21.34
C LEU A 4 36.62 1.97 -21.22
N ARG A 5 36.59 0.81 -21.90
CA ARG A 5 35.50 -0.16 -21.77
C ARG A 5 35.40 -0.76 -20.37
N LEU A 6 36.54 -1.07 -19.74
CA LEU A 6 36.57 -1.64 -18.39
C LEU A 6 36.10 -0.62 -17.35
N VAL A 7 36.47 0.66 -17.50
CA VAL A 7 36.00 1.76 -16.65
C VAL A 7 34.50 2.02 -16.86
N LEU A 8 34.03 1.99 -18.10
CA LEU A 8 32.59 2.09 -18.40
C LEU A 8 31.79 0.93 -17.80
N LEU A 9 32.31 -0.30 -17.88
CA LEU A 9 31.68 -1.48 -17.28
C LEU A 9 31.68 -1.42 -15.74
N SER A 10 32.76 -0.94 -15.12
CA SER A 10 32.84 -0.85 -13.65
C SER A 10 31.90 0.21 -13.07
N VAL A 11 31.55 1.23 -13.83
CA VAL A 11 30.57 2.25 -13.42
C VAL A 11 29.14 1.85 -13.79
N ALA A 12 28.93 1.22 -14.96
CA ALA A 12 27.60 0.81 -15.40
C ALA A 12 27.02 -0.35 -14.57
N LEU A 13 27.84 -1.30 -14.13
CA LEU A 13 27.41 -2.47 -13.37
C LEU A 13 26.73 -2.11 -12.02
N PRO A 14 27.28 -1.22 -11.17
CA PRO A 14 26.59 -0.80 -9.95
C PRO A 14 25.34 0.06 -10.24
N LEU A 15 25.31 0.80 -11.35
CA LEU A 15 24.13 1.56 -11.82
C LEU A 15 22.95 0.64 -12.20
N LEU A 16 23.24 -0.57 -12.69
CA LEU A 16 22.24 -1.61 -12.98
C LEU A 16 21.76 -2.37 -11.74
N CYS A 17 22.51 -2.29 -10.63
CA CYS A 17 22.20 -2.94 -9.36
C CYS A 17 21.52 -2.02 -8.35
N LEU A 18 21.13 -0.79 -8.73
CA LEU A 18 20.28 0.00 -7.85
C LEU A 18 18.98 -0.77 -7.60
N PRO A 19 18.51 -0.88 -6.34
CA PRO A 19 17.20 -1.43 -6.07
C PRO A 19 16.19 -0.65 -6.90
N SER A 20 15.44 -1.36 -7.74
CA SER A 20 14.38 -0.75 -8.51
C SER A 20 13.45 -0.01 -7.53
N PRO A 21 13.08 1.25 -7.81
CA PRO A 21 12.15 1.95 -6.95
C PRO A 21 10.91 1.08 -6.78
N SER A 22 10.49 0.84 -5.54
CA SER A 22 9.21 0.20 -5.26
C SER A 22 8.15 1.02 -6.00
N HIS A 23 7.52 0.46 -7.02
CA HIS A 23 6.59 1.19 -7.88
C HIS A 23 5.31 1.47 -7.07
N GLY A 24 5.24 2.65 -6.44
CA GLY A 24 4.03 3.15 -5.82
C GLY A 24 3.06 3.63 -6.89
N ALA A 25 1.76 3.44 -6.66
CA ALA A 25 0.70 4.02 -7.49
C ALA A 25 0.09 5.23 -6.77
N SER A 26 -0.25 6.27 -7.53
CA SER A 26 -1.00 7.43 -7.03
C SER A 26 -2.44 7.36 -7.52
N TYR A 27 -3.38 7.57 -6.61
CA TYR A 27 -4.82 7.58 -6.88
C TYR A 27 -5.37 8.97 -6.54
N PHE A 28 -6.13 9.55 -7.47
CA PHE A 28 -6.71 10.89 -7.34
C PHE A 28 -8.23 10.82 -7.49
N GLY A 29 -8.96 11.53 -6.63
CA GLY A 29 -10.41 11.55 -6.66
C GLY A 29 -11.03 10.18 -6.35
N ASP A 30 -11.71 9.62 -7.35
CA ASP A 30 -12.43 8.35 -7.33
C ASP A 30 -11.71 7.24 -8.11
N SER A 31 -10.47 7.47 -8.57
CA SER A 31 -9.68 6.46 -9.26
C SER A 31 -9.40 5.25 -8.34
N PHE A 32 -9.47 4.04 -8.89
CA PHE A 32 -9.17 2.80 -8.17
C PHE A 32 -8.51 1.77 -9.10
N CYS A 33 -7.92 0.75 -8.50
CA CYS A 33 -7.47 -0.45 -9.20
C CYS A 33 -8.27 -1.65 -8.68
N LYS A 34 -8.69 -2.53 -9.59
CA LYS A 34 -9.33 -3.80 -9.23
C LYS A 34 -8.32 -4.93 -9.44
N ILE A 35 -8.06 -5.67 -8.37
CA ILE A 35 -7.23 -6.87 -8.42
C ILE A 35 -8.16 -8.08 -8.51
N THR A 36 -8.13 -8.77 -9.64
CA THR A 36 -8.95 -9.96 -9.88
C THR A 36 -8.13 -11.21 -9.53
N SER A 37 -7.80 -11.41 -8.26
CA SER A 37 -7.23 -12.67 -7.80
C SER A 37 -8.32 -13.48 -7.13
N ILE A 38 -8.76 -14.56 -7.79
CA ILE A 38 -9.69 -15.53 -7.20
C ILE A 38 -8.85 -16.37 -6.27
N GLN A 39 -8.95 -16.10 -4.97
CA GLN A 39 -8.29 -16.93 -3.98
C GLN A 39 -9.22 -17.03 -2.79
N ASP A 40 -9.81 -18.21 -2.65
CA ASP A 40 -10.53 -18.66 -1.46
C ASP A 40 -9.46 -18.86 -0.38
N VAL A 41 -9.18 -17.81 0.40
CA VAL A 41 -8.11 -17.82 1.40
C VAL A 41 -8.71 -17.80 2.79
N SER A 42 -8.45 -18.88 3.54
CA SER A 42 -8.79 -18.99 4.97
C SER A 42 -8.02 -18.02 5.87
N SER A 43 -6.96 -17.39 5.35
CA SER A 43 -6.15 -16.38 6.05
C SER A 43 -5.58 -15.36 5.06
N PHE A 44 -5.47 -14.10 5.45
CA PHE A 44 -4.84 -13.08 4.61
C PHE A 44 -3.88 -12.24 5.44
N HIS A 45 -2.82 -11.75 4.80
CA HIS A 45 -1.88 -10.80 5.41
C HIS A 45 -1.81 -9.55 4.53
N LEU A 46 -2.14 -8.40 5.12
CA LEU A 46 -2.15 -7.11 4.44
C LEU A 46 -1.08 -6.19 5.04
N SER A 47 -0.19 -5.70 4.19
CA SER A 47 0.78 -4.66 4.52
C SER A 47 0.64 -3.55 3.49
N LEU A 48 0.33 -2.33 3.96
CA LEU A 48 0.09 -1.17 3.11
C LEU A 48 0.86 0.04 3.65
N GLN A 49 1.65 0.66 2.78
CA GLN A 49 2.23 1.98 3.02
C GLN A 49 1.49 2.99 2.14
N PHE A 50 0.93 4.02 2.74
CA PHE A 50 0.21 5.06 2.01
C PHE A 50 0.53 6.45 2.57
N LYS A 51 0.34 7.47 1.73
CA LYS A 51 0.45 8.87 2.10
C LYS A 51 -0.70 9.63 1.48
N THR A 52 -1.43 10.40 2.28
CA THR A 52 -2.55 11.22 1.81
C THR A 52 -2.73 12.42 2.72
N SER A 53 -3.19 13.54 2.16
CA SER A 53 -3.67 14.70 2.91
C SER A 53 -5.17 14.61 3.21
N ARG A 54 -5.90 13.67 2.59
CA ARG A 54 -7.33 13.48 2.83
C ARG A 54 -7.54 12.86 4.20
N ARG A 55 -8.49 13.41 4.97
CA ARG A 55 -8.88 12.84 6.27
C ARG A 55 -9.80 11.63 6.14
N SER A 56 -10.46 11.47 4.99
CA SER A 56 -11.35 10.34 4.75
C SER A 56 -11.16 9.76 3.35
N GLY A 57 -11.27 8.42 3.25
CA GLY A 57 -11.19 7.69 1.99
C GLY A 57 -10.99 6.20 2.19
N LEU A 58 -11.60 5.42 1.29
CA LEU A 58 -11.42 3.97 1.21
C LEU A 58 -10.03 3.64 0.66
N LEU A 59 -9.29 2.79 1.35
CA LEU A 59 -7.93 2.36 0.97
C LEU A 59 -7.93 0.97 0.35
N LEU A 60 -8.78 0.07 0.83
CA LEU A 60 -8.93 -1.28 0.29
C LEU A 60 -10.35 -1.80 0.56
N LEU A 61 -10.90 -2.51 -0.42
CA LEU A 61 -12.15 -3.26 -0.30
C LEU A 61 -11.96 -4.65 -0.90
N ALA A 62 -12.21 -5.66 -0.08
CA ALA A 62 -12.37 -7.04 -0.49
C ALA A 62 -13.76 -7.48 -0.06
N ALA A 63 -14.69 -7.56 -1.01
CA ALA A 63 -16.08 -7.96 -0.74
C ALA A 63 -16.42 -9.21 -1.54
N GLY A 64 -16.85 -10.24 -0.83
CA GLY A 64 -17.50 -11.42 -1.38
C GLY A 64 -19.02 -11.27 -1.34
N MET A 65 -19.74 -12.39 -1.49
CA MET A 65 -21.21 -12.39 -1.48
C MET A 65 -21.81 -12.16 -0.08
N GLN A 66 -21.16 -12.67 0.97
CA GLN A 66 -21.68 -12.64 2.34
C GLN A 66 -20.65 -12.13 3.36
N ASP A 67 -19.44 -11.89 2.91
CA ASP A 67 -18.29 -11.50 3.71
C ASP A 67 -17.62 -10.27 3.09
N TYR A 68 -17.02 -9.45 3.92
CA TYR A 68 -16.30 -8.28 3.47
C TYR A 68 -15.16 -7.93 4.41
N LEU A 69 -14.18 -7.25 3.84
CA LEU A 69 -13.15 -6.53 4.53
C LEU A 69 -12.98 -5.19 3.86
N PHE A 70 -12.96 -4.11 4.65
CA PHE A 70 -12.51 -2.83 4.16
C PHE A 70 -11.59 -2.13 5.14
N LEU A 71 -10.64 -1.40 4.56
CA LEU A 71 -9.70 -0.52 5.25
C LEU A 71 -9.98 0.90 4.79
N GLU A 72 -10.25 1.80 5.71
CA GLU A 72 -10.54 3.20 5.39
C GLU A 72 -9.91 4.18 6.37
N LEU A 73 -9.74 5.40 5.90
CA LEU A 73 -9.55 6.55 6.75
C LEU A 73 -10.91 7.16 7.05
N GLN A 74 -11.20 7.37 8.33
CA GLN A 74 -12.30 8.22 8.78
C GLN A 74 -11.77 9.29 9.72
N ASN A 75 -11.90 10.55 9.30
CA ASN A 75 -11.47 11.72 10.07
C ASN A 75 -10.01 11.61 10.59
N GLY A 76 -9.11 11.10 9.73
CA GLY A 76 -7.69 10.91 10.01
C GLY A 76 -7.36 9.66 10.82
N LYS A 77 -8.35 8.85 11.18
CA LYS A 77 -8.17 7.58 11.90
C LYS A 77 -8.28 6.42 10.93
N LEU A 78 -7.37 5.46 11.07
CA LEU A 78 -7.42 4.22 10.30
C LEU A 78 -8.45 3.27 10.94
N GLN A 79 -9.41 2.80 10.14
CA GLN A 79 -10.42 1.84 10.56
C GLN A 79 -10.37 0.59 9.68
N VAL A 80 -10.58 -0.55 10.31
CA VAL A 80 -10.67 -1.86 9.67
C VAL A 80 -12.01 -2.46 10.07
N SER A 81 -12.82 -2.83 9.09
CA SER A 81 -14.09 -3.53 9.32
C SER A 81 -14.06 -4.85 8.57
N ILE A 82 -14.39 -5.93 9.28
CA ILE A 82 -14.33 -7.30 8.77
C ILE A 82 -15.62 -8.01 9.15
N ASN A 83 -16.32 -8.53 8.15
CA ASN A 83 -17.40 -9.47 8.34
C ASN A 83 -16.99 -10.78 7.66
N THR A 84 -16.83 -11.82 8.47
CA THR A 84 -16.79 -13.18 7.97
C THR A 84 -18.23 -13.69 8.07
N CYS A 85 -18.73 -14.46 7.10
CA CYS A 85 -20.09 -15.02 7.10
C CYS A 85 -20.54 -15.64 8.46
N LEU A 86 -19.57 -16.00 9.33
CA LEU A 86 -19.76 -16.53 10.68
C LEU A 86 -19.70 -15.48 11.82
N SER A 87 -19.10 -14.29 11.62
CA SER A 87 -18.96 -13.23 12.64
C SER A 87 -18.66 -11.84 12.06
N GLU A 88 -19.26 -10.79 12.62
CA GLU A 88 -18.93 -9.39 12.34
C GLU A 88 -17.96 -8.82 13.40
N ARG A 89 -16.91 -8.12 12.96
CA ARG A 89 -15.89 -7.48 13.82
C ARG A 89 -15.46 -6.13 13.24
N ILE A 90 -15.51 -5.09 14.07
CA ILE A 90 -14.95 -3.77 13.74
C ILE A 90 -13.71 -3.55 14.62
N LEU A 91 -12.58 -3.22 14.00
CA LEU A 91 -11.32 -2.93 14.66
C LEU A 91 -10.90 -1.50 14.32
N ILE A 92 -10.85 -0.65 15.35
CA ILE A 92 -10.40 0.73 15.20
C ILE A 92 -8.94 0.77 15.66
N ALA A 93 -8.03 0.96 14.71
CA ALA A 93 -6.62 1.15 15.01
C ALA A 93 -6.31 2.65 15.13
N MET A 94 -6.09 3.11 16.36
CA MET A 94 -5.68 4.48 16.64
C MET A 94 -4.18 4.66 16.34
N TYR A 95 -3.79 4.66 15.06
CA TYR A 95 -2.42 5.01 14.69
C TYR A 95 -2.27 6.54 14.70
N TYR A 96 -1.54 7.05 15.69
CA TYR A 96 -1.01 8.42 15.66
C TYR A 96 0.20 8.43 14.74
N GLN A 97 0.08 9.04 13.56
CA GLN A 97 1.23 9.32 12.70
C GLN A 97 1.99 10.51 13.29
N THR A 98 2.96 10.27 14.17
CA THR A 98 3.97 11.28 14.51
C THR A 98 4.97 11.39 13.36
N GLY A 99 5.09 12.55 12.72
CA GLY A 99 6.25 12.84 11.87
C GLY A 99 6.03 13.72 10.64
N LEU A 100 5.53 14.94 10.82
CA LEU A 100 5.90 16.07 9.94
C LEU A 100 6.68 17.08 10.79
N THR A 101 7.95 16.81 11.07
CA THR A 101 8.88 17.88 11.44
C THR A 101 9.57 18.36 10.18
N LYS A 102 9.09 19.48 9.66
CA LYS A 102 9.74 20.30 8.65
C LYS A 102 11.06 20.84 9.24
N PRO A 103 12.23 20.66 8.60
CA PRO A 103 13.34 21.56 8.84
C PRO A 103 13.18 22.78 7.93
N THR A 104 13.25 23.93 8.59
CA THR A 104 13.46 25.28 8.05
C THR A 104 14.62 25.39 7.09
#